data_AF-A0A931LMU6-F1
#
_entry.id   AF-A0A931LMU6-F1
#
_cell.length_a   1.000
_cell.length_b   1.000
_cell.length_c   1.000
_cell.angle_alpha   90.00
_cell.angle_beta   90.00
_cell.angle_gamma   90.00
#
_symmetry.space_group_name_H-M   'P 1'
#
loop_
_entity.id
_entity.type
_entity.pdbx_description
1 polymer ?
#
loop_
_entity_poly.entity_id
_entity_poly.type
_entity_poly.pdbx_seq_one_letter_code
_entity_poly.pdbx_strand_id
1 'polypeptide(L)'
;MRGTGQLVNGEAVIELPEHFGLVTNDQRLTVQLTCLDECNGLRIVQKNAKRIVVKELLGGKSNARFDYLVQGVRKGYENHQVIQDKVSK
;
A
#
# COMPACT_ATOMS: atom_id res chain seq x y z
N MET A 1 -1.27 7.25 3.41
CA MET A 1 0.18 7.52 3.46
C MET A 1 0.72 7.54 2.03
N ARG A 2 1.66 8.42 1.70
CA ARG A 2 2.35 8.41 0.40
C ARG A 2 3.85 8.66 0.59
N GLY A 3 4.66 8.25 -0.37
CA GLY A 3 6.10 8.48 -0.37
C GLY A 3 6.80 7.82 -1.54
N THR A 4 8.13 7.80 -1.48
CA THR A 4 9.00 7.16 -2.47
C THR A 4 9.83 6.09 -1.77
N GLY A 5 9.87 4.89 -2.36
CA GLY A 5 10.73 3.79 -1.93
C GLY A 5 11.81 3.49 -2.97
N GLN A 6 12.76 2.65 -2.60
CA GLN A 6 13.81 2.19 -3.49
C GLN A 6 14.02 0.69 -3.28
N LEU A 7 14.08 -0.07 -4.38
CA LEU A 7 14.52 -1.44 -4.35
C LEU A 7 16.00 -1.52 -3.97
N VAL A 8 16.37 -2.54 -3.22
CA VAL A 8 17.75 -2.94 -2.98
C VAL A 8 17.86 -4.38 -3.44
N ASN A 9 18.56 -4.61 -4.55
CA ASN A 9 18.65 -5.92 -5.21
C ASN A 9 17.26 -6.56 -5.47
N GLY A 10 16.31 -5.77 -5.97
CA GLY A 10 14.97 -6.25 -6.34
C GLY A 10 13.95 -6.33 -5.21
N GLU A 11 14.27 -5.86 -3.99
CA GLU A 11 13.36 -5.88 -2.84
C GLU A 11 13.34 -4.53 -2.10
N ALA A 12 12.17 -4.10 -1.64
CA ALA A 12 12.03 -2.95 -0.75
C ALA A 12 11.05 -3.25 0.38
N VAL A 13 11.33 -2.68 1.56
CA VAL A 13 10.43 -2.69 2.72
C VAL A 13 10.04 -1.26 3.05
N ILE A 14 8.74 -0.99 3.12
CA ILE A 14 8.18 0.29 3.54
C ILE A 14 7.58 0.08 4.93
N GLU A 15 8.18 0.71 5.93
CA GLU A 15 7.64 0.75 7.29
C GLU A 15 6.51 1.79 7.37
N LEU A 16 5.37 1.36 7.92
CA LEU A 16 4.23 2.23 8.18
C LEU A 16 4.32 2.72 9.62
N PRO A 17 4.06 4.02 9.87
CA PRO A 17 4.17 4.58 11.20
C PRO A 17 3.10 3.99 12.12
N GLU A 18 3.42 3.86 13.42
CA GLU A 18 2.54 3.22 14.41
C GLU A 18 1.12 3.81 14.41
N HIS A 19 1.01 5.15 14.33
CA HIS A 19 -0.28 5.84 14.33
C HIS A 19 -1.18 5.45 13.15
N PHE A 20 -0.62 4.98 12.03
CA PHE A 20 -1.39 4.44 10.91
C PHE A 20 -2.12 3.16 11.32
N GLY A 21 -1.41 2.21 11.96
CA GLY A 21 -2.00 0.94 12.40
C GLY A 21 -3.03 1.08 13.54
N LEU A 22 -2.96 2.15 14.33
CA LEU A 22 -3.95 2.42 15.37
C LEU A 22 -5.35 2.66 14.79
N VAL A 23 -5.44 3.39 13.67
CA VAL A 23 -6.72 3.81 13.08
C VAL A 23 -7.16 2.97 11.88
N THR A 24 -6.30 2.12 11.35
CA THR A 24 -6.55 1.35 10.12
C THR A 24 -6.83 -0.12 10.40
N ASN A 25 -7.83 -0.67 9.71
CA ASN A 25 -8.06 -2.11 9.66
C ASN A 25 -6.94 -2.76 8.82
N ASP A 26 -6.17 -3.64 9.46
CA ASP A 26 -4.97 -4.27 8.92
C ASP A 26 -5.26 -5.23 7.75
N GLN A 27 -6.47 -5.74 7.64
CA GLN A 27 -6.91 -6.66 6.58
C GLN A 27 -7.42 -5.94 5.32
N ARG A 28 -7.63 -4.61 5.36
CA ARG A 28 -8.20 -3.84 4.25
C ARG A 28 -7.33 -2.68 3.82
N LEU A 29 -6.10 -3.02 3.42
CA LEU A 29 -5.15 -2.09 2.81
C LEU A 29 -5.19 -2.18 1.29
N THR A 30 -5.16 -1.03 0.63
CA THR A 30 -4.89 -0.89 -0.81
C THR A 30 -3.60 -0.11 -0.98
N VAL A 31 -2.72 -0.60 -1.84
CA VAL A 31 -1.43 0.03 -2.13
C VAL A 31 -1.28 0.13 -3.63
N GLN A 32 -0.96 1.32 -4.11
CA GLN A 32 -0.61 1.58 -5.50
C GLN A 32 0.88 1.90 -5.58
N LEU A 33 1.55 1.40 -6.61
CA LEU A 33 2.97 1.59 -6.87
C LEU A 33 3.15 2.22 -8.25
N THR A 34 4.17 3.05 -8.41
CA THR A 34 4.54 3.66 -9.70
C THR A 34 6.06 3.66 -9.84
N CYS A 35 6.61 2.85 -10.76
CA CYS A 35 8.06 2.86 -11.02
C CYS A 35 8.49 4.26 -11.52
N LEU A 36 9.62 4.75 -11.02
CA LEU A 36 10.26 5.99 -11.46
C LEU A 36 11.48 5.71 -12.34
N ASP A 37 12.09 4.54 -12.18
CA ASP A 37 13.24 4.08 -12.96
C ASP A 37 12.87 2.76 -13.69
N GLU A 38 13.70 2.32 -14.64
CA GLU A 38 13.48 1.06 -15.36
C GLU A 38 13.51 -0.14 -14.41
N CYS A 39 12.49 -0.99 -14.54
CA CYS A 39 12.23 -2.13 -13.68
C CYS A 39 11.42 -3.16 -14.48
N ASN A 40 11.46 -4.45 -14.12
CA ASN A 40 10.60 -5.47 -14.73
C ASN A 40 9.13 -5.38 -14.28
N GLY A 41 8.76 -4.32 -13.56
CA GLY A 41 7.51 -4.16 -12.84
C GLY A 41 7.63 -4.55 -11.36
N LEU A 42 6.63 -4.16 -10.57
CA LEU A 42 6.63 -4.32 -9.11
C LEU A 42 5.43 -5.16 -8.67
N ARG A 43 5.62 -5.98 -7.64
CA ARG A 43 4.54 -6.65 -6.92
C ARG A 43 4.68 -6.47 -5.42
N ILE A 44 3.54 -6.46 -4.74
CA ILE A 44 3.49 -6.51 -3.28
C ILE A 44 3.41 -7.97 -2.88
N VAL A 45 4.39 -8.44 -2.10
CA VAL A 45 4.43 -9.83 -1.59
C VAL A 45 3.92 -9.93 -0.16
N GLN A 46 3.91 -8.83 0.58
CA GLN A 46 3.33 -8.74 1.91
C GLN A 46 2.81 -7.32 2.14
N LYS A 47 1.63 -7.18 2.77
CA LYS A 47 1.16 -5.91 3.33
C LYS A 47 0.37 -6.16 4.60
N ASN A 48 0.59 -5.32 5.61
CA ASN A 48 -0.21 -5.22 6.82
C ASN A 48 -0.07 -3.80 7.40
N ALA A 49 -0.72 -3.53 8.53
CA ALA A 49 -0.71 -2.21 9.17
C ALA A 49 0.68 -1.73 9.65
N LYS A 50 1.71 -2.60 9.66
CA LYS A 50 3.07 -2.27 10.08
C LYS A 50 4.01 -2.06 8.91
N ARG A 51 3.91 -2.88 7.85
CA ARG A 51 4.84 -2.81 6.73
C ARG A 51 4.26 -3.30 5.41
N ILE A 52 4.89 -2.88 4.33
CA ILE A 52 4.67 -3.36 2.97
C ILE A 52 6.00 -3.86 2.41
N VAL A 53 5.98 -5.03 1.79
CA VAL A 53 7.15 -5.61 1.11
C VAL A 53 6.87 -5.64 -0.39
N VAL A 54 7.74 -4.99 -1.14
CA VAL A 54 7.69 -4.87 -2.59
C VAL A 54 8.83 -5.69 -3.19
N LYS A 55 8.54 -6.44 -4.26
CA LYS A 55 9.55 -7.14 -5.05
C LYS A 55 9.42 -6.79 -6.52
N GLU A 56 10.56 -6.77 -7.19
CA GLU A 56 10.61 -6.72 -8.64
C GLU A 56 10.08 -8.03 -9.25
N LEU A 57 9.37 -7.92 -10.37
CA LEU A 57 8.91 -9.08 -11.13
C LEU A 57 10.07 -9.79 -11.83
N LEU A 58 9.80 -11.03 -12.26
CA LEU A 58 10.73 -11.87 -13.04
C LEU A 58 12.09 -12.13 -12.37
N GLY A 59 12.18 -11.96 -11.04
CA GLY A 59 13.44 -12.12 -10.32
C GLY A 59 14.44 -10.99 -10.58
N GLY A 60 13.96 -9.82 -11.02
CA GLY A 60 14.77 -8.62 -11.19
C GLY A 60 15.52 -8.24 -9.91
N LYS A 61 16.68 -7.63 -10.10
CA LYS A 61 17.60 -7.23 -9.02
C LYS A 61 17.98 -5.75 -9.12
N SER A 62 17.13 -4.93 -9.72
CA SER A 62 17.40 -3.51 -9.87
C SER A 62 17.41 -2.80 -8.50
N ASN A 63 17.90 -1.56 -8.52
CA ASN A 63 17.77 -0.63 -7.41
C ASN A 63 16.81 0.52 -7.77
N ALA A 64 15.77 0.21 -8.56
CA ALA A 64 14.82 1.18 -9.07
C ALA A 64 14.03 1.85 -7.94
N ARG A 65 13.80 3.14 -8.08
CA ARG A 65 12.91 3.93 -7.23
C ARG A 65 11.47 3.81 -7.71
N PHE A 66 10.55 3.99 -6.78
CA PHE A 66 9.12 3.97 -7.07
C PHE A 66 8.34 4.80 -6.06
N ASP A 67 7.28 5.43 -6.52
CA ASP A 67 6.31 6.09 -5.64
C ASP A 67 5.26 5.10 -5.15
N TYR A 68 4.71 5.37 -3.97
CA TYR A 68 3.65 4.57 -3.38
C TYR A 68 2.53 5.43 -2.77
N LEU A 69 1.31 4.91 -2.84
CA LEU A 69 0.14 5.40 -2.12
C LEU A 69 -0.50 4.24 -1.35
N VAL A 70 -0.57 4.38 -0.03
CA VAL A 70 -1.19 3.41 0.89
C VAL A 70 -2.48 4.00 1.44
N GLN A 71 -3.57 3.28 1.19
CA GLN A 71 -4.90 3.54 1.70
C GLN A 71 -5.32 2.37 2.58
N GLY A 72 -6.08 2.67 3.63
CA GLY A 72 -6.64 1.65 4.49
C GLY A 72 -8.01 2.05 4.98
N VAL A 73 -8.87 1.07 5.19
CA VAL A 73 -10.19 1.32 5.79
C VAL A 73 -10.01 1.71 7.25
N ARG A 74 -10.65 2.80 7.66
CA ARG A 74 -10.61 3.26 9.05
C ARG A 74 -11.39 2.29 9.94
N LYS A 75 -10.84 1.95 11.12
CA LYS A 75 -11.55 1.14 12.12
C LYS A 75 -12.90 1.77 12.48
N GLY A 76 -13.94 0.96 12.54
CA GLY A 76 -15.33 1.39 12.79
C GLY A 76 -16.09 1.85 11.54
N TYR A 77 -15.47 1.87 10.37
CA TYR A 77 -16.09 2.22 9.07
C TYR A 77 -16.00 1.07 8.06
N GLU A 78 -15.82 -0.17 8.53
CA GLU A 78 -15.64 -1.35 7.69
C GLU A 78 -16.85 -1.64 6.79
N ASN A 79 -18.05 -1.31 7.25
CA ASN A 79 -19.31 -1.59 6.57
C ASN A 79 -20.01 -0.30 6.13
N HIS A 80 -19.26 0.77 5.88
CA HIS A 80 -19.85 2.04 5.46
C HIS A 80 -20.53 1.87 4.09
N GLN A 81 -21.86 1.96 4.07
CA GLN A 81 -22.66 1.92 2.86
C GLN A 81 -22.75 3.32 2.26
N VAL A 82 -22.23 3.47 1.04
CA VAL A 82 -22.22 4.75 0.29
C VAL A 82 -23.62 5.06 -0.27
N ILE A 83 -24.44 4.03 -0.50
CA ILE A 83 -25.82 4.17 -0.92
C ILE A 83 -26.68 4.29 0.33
N GLN A 84 -27.34 5.43 0.50
CA GLN A 84 -28.40 5.62 1.50
C GLN A 84 -29.71 5.81 0.76
N ASP A 85 -30.75 5.08 1.17
CA ASP A 85 -32.09 5.31 0.65
C ASP A 85 -32.52 6.74 0.97
N LYS A 86 -33.11 7.40 -0.02
CA LYS A 86 -33.59 8.77 0.13
C LYS A 86 -34.75 8.74 1.13
N VAL A 87 -34.53 9.25 2.35
CA VAL A 87 -35.59 9.37 3.35
C VAL A 87 -36.61 10.37 2.82
N SER A 88 -37.78 9.89 2.41
CA SER A 88 -38.94 10.72 2.07
C SER A 88 -39.32 11.55 3.29
N LYS A 89 -39.31 12.88 3.12
CA LYS A 89 -39.58 13.85 4.18
C LYS A 89 -41.09 14.04 4.37
#